data_AF-A0AAE0XWW2-F1
#
_entry.id   AF-A0AAE0XWW2-F1
#
_cell.length_a   1.000
_cell.length_b   1.000
_cell.length_c   1.000
_cell.angle_alpha   90.00
_cell.angle_beta   90.00
_cell.angle_gamma   90.00
#
_symmetry.space_group_name_H-M   'P 1'
#
loop_
_entity.id
_entity.type
_entity.pdbx_description
1 polymer ?
#
loop_
_entity_poly.entity_id
_entity_poly.type
_entity_poly.pdbx_seq_one_letter_code
_entity_poly.pdbx_strand_id
1 'polypeptide(L)'
;MINIKTLPGADCNSDHNLLMSKIKIKLKSTSKAVKNLKLNLKLLKPNTAIKEQYTVEVKNRFTGLEEIQEVEQRWAKLKDALTQSATETVPTMKTTGKRKWMTEEILELMEKRRLAKPNKVHHKEINKEIKRKCDQAKE
;
A
#
# COMPACT_ATOMS: atom_id res chain seq x y z
N MET A 1 -12.62 -32.04 1.59
CA MET A 1 -11.29 -32.67 1.68
C MET A 1 -10.25 -31.57 1.70
N ILE A 2 -9.51 -31.42 2.80
CA ILE A 2 -8.47 -30.39 2.92
C ILE A 2 -7.21 -30.95 2.25
N ASN A 3 -6.79 -30.35 1.13
CA ASN A 3 -5.54 -30.72 0.47
C ASN A 3 -4.40 -29.97 1.18
N ILE A 4 -3.59 -30.72 1.93
CA ILE A 4 -2.47 -30.22 2.71
C ILE A 4 -1.17 -30.70 2.05
N LYS A 5 -0.23 -29.77 1.82
CA LYS A 5 1.08 -30.06 1.25
C LYS A 5 2.17 -29.51 2.16
N THR A 6 3.18 -30.32 2.45
CA THR A 6 4.43 -29.87 3.05
C THR A 6 5.35 -29.32 1.97
N LEU A 7 6.03 -28.21 2.26
CA LEU A 7 6.96 -27.53 1.35
C LEU A 7 8.36 -27.49 1.98
N PRO A 8 9.09 -28.62 2.03
CA PRO A 8 10.41 -28.69 2.66
C PRO A 8 11.48 -27.83 1.93
N GLY A 9 11.27 -27.59 0.64
CA GLY A 9 12.13 -26.71 -0.17
C GLY A 9 11.88 -25.21 0.03
N ALA A 10 10.85 -24.83 0.78
CA ALA A 10 10.62 -23.43 1.14
C ALA A 10 11.65 -22.98 2.20
N ASP A 11 12.15 -21.76 2.02
CA ASP A 11 12.99 -21.09 3.00
C ASP A 11 12.15 -20.09 3.80
N CYS A 12 11.68 -20.55 4.96
CA CYS A 12 10.90 -19.78 5.91
C CYS A 12 11.75 -19.18 7.05
N ASN A 13 13.08 -19.33 7.01
CA ASN A 13 13.98 -18.94 8.11
C ASN A 13 13.49 -19.45 9.49
N SER A 14 12.91 -20.65 9.52
CA SER A 14 12.48 -21.39 10.71
C SER A 14 13.04 -22.81 10.61
N ASP A 15 13.21 -23.44 11.77
CA ASP A 15 13.49 -24.86 11.93
C ASP A 15 12.31 -25.77 11.54
N HIS A 16 11.11 -25.21 11.35
CA HIS A 16 9.93 -25.92 10.88
C HIS A 16 9.75 -25.81 9.36
N ASN A 17 9.17 -26.86 8.75
CA ASN A 17 8.80 -26.84 7.32
C ASN A 17 7.47 -26.10 7.12
N LEU A 18 7.37 -25.35 6.02
CA LEU A 18 6.13 -24.68 5.64
C LEU A 18 5.05 -25.72 5.28
N LEU A 19 3.87 -25.59 5.89
CA LEU A 19 2.68 -26.38 5.57
C LEU A 19 1.67 -25.48 4.86
N MET A 20 1.19 -25.90 3.70
CA MET A 20 0.20 -25.16 2.92
C MET A 20 -1.09 -25.96 2.78
N SER A 21 -2.22 -25.32 3.07
CA SER A 21 -3.55 -25.92 2.96
C SER A 21 -4.48 -24.99 2.17
N LYS A 22 -5.28 -25.56 1.26
CA LYS A 22 -6.29 -24.82 0.52
C LYS A 22 -7.67 -25.06 1.12
N ILE A 23 -8.24 -24.03 1.75
CA ILE A 23 -9.54 -24.08 2.41
C ILE A 23 -10.51 -23.15 1.66
N LYS A 24 -11.72 -23.63 1.37
CA LYS A 24 -12.82 -22.83 0.79
C LYS A 24 -13.87 -22.59 1.87
N ILE A 25 -14.07 -21.34 2.25
CA ILE A 25 -15.04 -20.93 3.28
C ILE A 25 -16.04 -19.96 2.66
N LYS A 26 -17.33 -20.08 3.01
CA LYS A 26 -18.37 -19.10 2.69
C LYS A 26 -18.51 -18.16 3.88
N LEU A 27 -18.05 -16.91 3.73
CA LEU A 27 -18.18 -15.88 4.75
C LEU A 27 -19.45 -15.05 4.49
N LYS A 28 -20.11 -14.56 5.54
CA LYS A 28 -21.18 -13.57 5.42
C LYS A 28 -20.55 -12.25 4.94
N SER A 29 -21.16 -11.60 3.94
CA SER A 29 -20.72 -10.26 3.56
C SER A 29 -21.06 -9.30 4.70
N THR A 30 -20.05 -8.62 5.23
CA THR A 30 -20.26 -7.36 5.92
C THR A 30 -20.48 -6.27 4.87
N SER A 31 -21.15 -5.17 5.21
CA SER A 31 -21.21 -4.01 4.32
C SER A 31 -19.77 -3.61 3.98
N LYS A 32 -19.40 -3.67 2.70
CA LYS A 32 -18.06 -3.28 2.28
C LYS A 32 -17.93 -1.78 2.52
N ALA A 33 -16.99 -1.39 3.37
CA ALA A 33 -16.60 0.01 3.45
C ALA A 33 -16.19 0.47 2.03
N VAL A 34 -16.73 1.60 1.59
CA VAL A 34 -16.32 2.24 0.34
C VAL A 34 -14.81 2.47 0.44
N LYS A 35 -14.04 1.87 -0.48
CA LYS A 35 -12.59 2.08 -0.52
C LYS A 35 -12.35 3.53 -0.93
N ASN A 36 -12.07 4.38 0.05
CA ASN A 36 -11.71 5.76 -0.22
C ASN A 36 -10.38 5.80 -0.98
N LEU A 37 -10.39 6.53 -2.09
CA LEU A 37 -9.21 6.84 -2.88
C LEU A 37 -8.22 7.61 -1.99
N LYS A 38 -6.98 7.13 -1.85
CA LYS A 38 -5.96 7.85 -1.07
C LYS A 38 -5.34 8.92 -1.96
N LEU A 39 -5.72 10.18 -1.76
CA LEU A 39 -5.12 11.32 -2.46
C LEU A 39 -3.74 11.65 -1.88
N ASN A 40 -2.79 12.03 -2.74
CA ASN A 40 -1.46 12.45 -2.31
C ASN A 40 -1.44 13.94 -1.98
N LEU A 41 -2.11 14.33 -0.88
CA LEU A 41 -2.23 15.72 -0.43
C LEU A 41 -0.87 16.40 -0.17
N LYS A 42 0.20 15.62 0.03
CA LYS A 42 1.55 16.17 0.21
C LYS A 42 2.03 16.94 -1.02
N LEU A 43 1.51 16.64 -2.22
CA LEU A 43 1.88 17.31 -3.47
C LEU A 43 1.39 18.76 -3.54
N LEU A 44 0.37 19.14 -2.76
CA LEU A 44 -0.15 20.51 -2.74
C LEU A 44 0.85 21.54 -2.16
N LYS A 45 1.87 21.08 -1.43
CA LYS A 45 2.94 21.96 -0.88
C LYS A 45 4.05 22.24 -1.91
N PRO A 46 4.73 21.24 -2.49
CA PRO A 46 5.84 21.47 -3.41
C PRO A 46 5.39 21.74 -4.85
N ASN A 47 4.19 21.32 -5.26
CA ASN A 47 3.74 21.46 -6.65
C ASN A 47 2.73 22.61 -6.80
N THR A 48 3.24 23.75 -7.25
CA THR A 48 2.46 24.98 -7.46
C THR A 48 1.35 24.79 -8.49
N ALA A 49 1.59 24.04 -9.57
CA ALA A 49 0.58 23.83 -10.62
C ALA A 49 -0.64 23.05 -10.11
N ILE A 50 -0.42 21.96 -9.36
CA ILE A 50 -1.52 21.17 -8.75
C ILE A 50 -2.28 22.03 -7.74
N LYS A 51 -1.55 22.83 -6.95
CA LYS A 51 -2.16 23.73 -5.96
C LYS A 51 -3.05 24.78 -6.62
N GLU A 52 -2.58 25.40 -7.71
CA GLU A 52 -3.33 26.39 -8.47
C GLU A 52 -4.58 25.77 -9.09
N GLN A 53 -4.44 24.61 -9.77
CA GLN A 53 -5.56 23.89 -10.34
C GLN A 53 -6.62 23.53 -9.28
N TYR A 54 -6.20 22.98 -8.15
CA TYR A 54 -7.11 22.69 -7.03
C TYR A 54 -7.80 23.95 -6.51
N THR A 55 -7.07 25.06 -6.38
CA THR A 55 -7.61 26.32 -5.87
C THR A 55 -8.66 26.90 -6.82
N VAL A 56 -8.40 26.87 -8.13
CA VAL A 56 -9.35 27.31 -9.16
C VAL A 56 -10.60 26.44 -9.14
N GLU A 57 -10.44 25.11 -9.09
CA GLU A 57 -11.57 24.19 -9.09
C GLU A 57 -12.46 24.35 -7.85
N VAL A 58 -11.85 24.51 -6.67
CA VAL A 58 -12.59 24.80 -5.44
C VAL A 58 -13.34 26.12 -5.55
N LYS A 59 -12.71 27.19 -6.06
CA LYS A 59 -13.38 28.49 -6.24
C LYS A 59 -14.58 28.39 -7.18
N ASN A 60 -14.41 27.72 -8.32
CA ASN A 60 -15.48 27.52 -9.31
C ASN A 60 -16.68 26.75 -8.73
N ARG A 61 -16.42 25.76 -7.88
CA ARG A 61 -17.50 25.02 -7.18
C ARG A 61 -18.11 25.81 -6.03
N PHE A 62 -17.33 26.70 -5.40
CA PHE A 62 -17.77 27.52 -4.29
C PHE A 62 -18.69 28.67 -4.72
N THR A 63 -18.49 29.26 -5.90
CA THR A 63 -19.34 30.35 -6.40
C THR A 63 -20.83 29.95 -6.51
N GLY A 64 -21.14 28.66 -6.69
CA GLY A 64 -22.53 28.16 -6.70
C GLY A 64 -23.12 27.87 -5.32
N LEU A 65 -22.39 28.12 -4.22
CA LEU A 65 -22.79 27.75 -2.86
C LEU A 65 -23.30 28.91 -2.00
N GLU A 66 -23.16 30.15 -2.46
CA GLU A 66 -23.57 31.34 -1.71
C GLU A 66 -25.09 31.49 -1.59
N GLU A 67 -25.86 30.87 -2.49
CA GLU A 67 -27.32 30.98 -2.55
C GLU A 67 -28.05 30.01 -1.59
N ILE A 68 -27.33 29.08 -0.94
CA ILE A 68 -27.93 28.07 -0.06
C ILE A 68 -28.11 28.64 1.35
N GLN A 69 -29.38 28.85 1.75
CA GLN A 69 -29.75 29.37 3.06
C GLN A 69 -29.69 28.32 4.18
N GLU A 70 -29.92 27.04 3.86
CA GLU A 70 -29.93 25.97 4.85
C GLU A 70 -28.49 25.55 5.22
N VAL A 71 -28.16 25.64 6.51
CA VAL A 71 -26.80 25.40 7.02
C VAL A 71 -26.32 23.97 6.75
N GLU A 72 -27.17 22.97 6.94
CA GLU A 72 -26.78 21.56 6.75
C GLU A 72 -26.52 21.25 5.28
N GLN A 73 -27.36 21.75 4.39
CA GLN A 73 -27.16 21.61 2.94
C GLN A 73 -25.89 22.35 2.48
N ARG A 74 -25.65 23.56 3.00
CA ARG A 74 -24.46 24.33 2.70
C ARG A 74 -23.19 23.60 3.14
N TRP A 75 -23.22 22.96 4.31
CA TRP A 75 -22.12 22.13 4.81
C TRP A 75 -21.88 20.88 3.97
N ALA A 76 -22.94 20.16 3.61
CA ALA A 76 -22.84 18.97 2.77
C ALA A 76 -22.21 19.30 1.40
N LYS A 77 -22.68 20.39 0.79
CA LYS A 77 -22.17 20.83 -0.51
C LYS A 77 -20.75 21.39 -0.46
N LEU A 78 -20.36 22.06 0.63
CA LEU A 78 -18.98 22.46 0.87
C LEU A 78 -18.05 21.24 0.89
N LYS A 79 -18.42 20.20 1.63
CA LYS A 79 -17.66 18.94 1.69
C LYS A 79 -17.52 18.31 0.32
N ASP A 80 -18.62 18.28 -0.45
CA ASP A 80 -18.60 17.72 -1.80
C ASP A 80 -17.69 18.53 -2.73
N ALA A 81 -17.77 19.87 -2.70
CA ALA A 81 -16.93 20.74 -3.50
C ALA A 81 -15.44 20.50 -3.21
N LEU A 82 -15.05 20.39 -1.92
CA LEU A 82 -13.67 20.10 -1.54
C LEU A 82 -13.24 18.70 -1.98
N THR A 83 -14.08 17.69 -1.75
CA THR A 83 -13.74 16.28 -2.01
C THR A 83 -13.65 15.98 -3.51
N GLN A 84 -14.58 16.51 -4.31
CA GLN A 84 -14.57 16.36 -5.77
C GLN A 84 -13.38 17.09 -6.39
N SER A 85 -13.12 18.33 -5.96
CA SER A 85 -11.97 19.10 -6.46
C SER A 85 -10.66 18.39 -6.15
N ALA A 86 -10.54 17.83 -4.96
CA ALA A 86 -9.36 17.07 -4.57
C ALA A 86 -9.23 15.78 -5.39
N THR A 87 -10.35 15.12 -5.71
CA THR A 87 -10.35 13.86 -6.48
C THR A 87 -9.95 14.07 -7.94
N GLU A 88 -10.31 15.19 -8.55
CA GLU A 88 -10.01 15.50 -9.95
C GLU A 88 -8.61 16.08 -10.16
N THR A 89 -8.13 16.89 -9.23
CA THR A 89 -6.87 17.65 -9.40
C THR A 89 -5.69 17.02 -8.68
N VAL A 90 -5.92 16.34 -7.53
CA VAL A 90 -4.82 15.76 -6.73
C VAL A 90 -4.56 14.33 -7.17
N PRO A 91 -3.32 14.00 -7.58
CA PRO A 91 -2.97 12.63 -7.93
C PRO A 91 -3.18 11.66 -6.77
N THR A 92 -3.59 10.45 -7.10
CA THR A 92 -3.75 9.37 -6.12
C THR A 92 -2.39 8.83 -5.69
N MET A 93 -2.30 8.41 -4.43
CA MET A 93 -1.15 7.67 -3.93
C MET A 93 -1.09 6.32 -4.62
N LYS A 94 -0.04 6.10 -5.40
CA LYS A 94 0.29 4.76 -5.91
C LYS A 94 0.60 3.88 -4.71
N THR A 95 -0.15 2.80 -4.54
CA THR A 95 0.29 1.71 -3.66
C THR A 95 1.45 1.03 -4.36
N THR A 96 2.69 1.38 -4.03
CA THR A 96 3.85 0.62 -4.48
C THR A 96 3.71 -0.79 -3.90
N GLY A 97 3.36 -1.76 -4.75
CA GLY A 97 3.11 -3.14 -4.31
C GLY A 97 4.34 -3.82 -3.71
N LYS A 98 5.53 -3.31 -4.03
CA LYS A 98 6.80 -3.78 -3.49
C LYS A 98 7.27 -2.85 -2.37
N ARG A 99 7.66 -3.44 -1.23
CA ARG A 99 8.31 -2.70 -0.15
C ARG A 99 9.72 -2.30 -0.60
N LYS A 100 10.25 -1.19 -0.09
CA LYS A 100 11.58 -0.68 -0.48
C LYS A 100 12.70 -1.73 -0.35
N TRP A 101 12.63 -2.58 0.68
CA TRP A 101 13.61 -3.66 0.92
C TRP A 101 13.51 -4.84 -0.06
N MET A 102 12.52 -4.88 -0.95
CA MET A 102 12.31 -5.99 -1.88
C MET A 102 12.95 -5.68 -3.24
N THR A 103 14.26 -5.37 -3.19
CA THR A 103 15.10 -5.14 -4.38
C THR A 103 15.51 -6.46 -5.01
N GLU A 104 15.88 -6.45 -6.30
CA GLU A 104 16.31 -7.65 -7.02
C GLU A 104 17.52 -8.31 -6.33
N GLU A 105 18.48 -7.51 -5.90
CA GLU A 105 19.66 -7.97 -5.18
C GLU A 105 19.33 -8.72 -3.87
N ILE A 106 18.34 -8.22 -3.11
CA ILE A 106 17.89 -8.87 -1.88
C ILE A 106 17.15 -10.18 -2.20
N LEU A 107 16.37 -10.21 -3.29
CA LEU A 107 15.69 -11.42 -3.74
C LEU A 107 16.68 -12.50 -4.19
N GLU A 108 17.75 -12.13 -4.90
CA GLU A 108 18.84 -13.05 -5.25
C GLU A 108 19.56 -13.59 -4.01
N LEU A 109 19.79 -12.76 -2.99
CA LEU A 109 20.36 -13.22 -1.72
C LEU A 109 19.43 -14.19 -0.99
N MET A 110 18.11 -13.96 -1.02
CA MET A 110 17.13 -14.89 -0.45
C MET A 110 17.18 -16.25 -1.17
N GLU A 111 17.35 -16.27 -2.50
CA GLU A 111 17.51 -17.51 -3.25
C GLU A 111 18.83 -18.22 -2.90
N LYS A 112 19.93 -17.48 -2.77
CA LYS A 112 21.21 -18.04 -2.27
C LYS A 112 21.06 -18.63 -0.87
N ARG A 113 20.32 -17.97 0.03
CA ARG A 113 20.03 -18.49 1.37
C ARG A 113 19.24 -19.80 1.30
N ARG A 114 18.23 -19.87 0.42
CA ARG A 114 17.42 -21.08 0.20
C ARG A 114 18.28 -22.27 -0.26
N LEU A 115 19.22 -22.04 -1.17
CA LEU A 115 20.16 -23.07 -1.64
C LEU A 115 21.18 -23.46 -0.57
N ALA A 116 21.59 -22.52 0.29
CA ALA A 116 22.52 -22.75 1.39
C ALA A 116 21.92 -23.45 2.62
N LYS A 117 20.62 -23.83 2.60
CA LYS A 117 19.92 -24.48 3.72
C LYS A 117 20.67 -25.67 4.36
N PRO A 118 21.39 -26.53 3.62
CA PRO A 118 22.21 -27.60 4.22
C PRO A 118 23.42 -27.08 5.03
N ASN A 119 24.01 -25.94 4.63
CA ASN A 119 25.17 -25.35 5.28
C ASN A 119 24.75 -24.27 6.28
N LYS A 120 24.63 -24.65 7.55
CA LYS A 120 24.18 -23.75 8.63
C LYS A 120 25.05 -22.50 8.81
N VAL A 121 26.36 -22.58 8.55
CA VAL A 121 27.28 -21.44 8.72
C VAL A 121 27.02 -20.43 7.60
N HIS A 122 27.06 -20.89 6.36
CA HIS A 122 26.85 -20.06 5.19
C HIS A 122 25.42 -19.46 5.15
N HIS A 123 24.41 -20.24 5.53
CA HIS A 123 23.04 -19.77 5.69
C HIS A 123 22.95 -18.61 6.70
N LYS A 124 23.64 -18.70 7.84
CA LYS A 124 23.67 -17.62 8.84
C LYS A 124 24.37 -16.37 8.32
N GLU A 125 25.44 -16.51 7.57
CA GLU A 125 26.18 -15.39 6.95
C GLU A 125 25.30 -14.65 5.94
N ILE A 126 24.69 -15.37 5.00
CA ILE A 126 23.78 -14.76 4.01
C ILE A 126 22.59 -14.11 4.71
N ASN A 127 22.04 -14.73 5.77
CA ASN A 127 20.93 -14.14 6.52
C ASN A 127 21.31 -12.82 7.21
N LYS A 128 22.54 -12.69 7.73
CA LYS A 128 23.04 -11.41 8.27
C LYS A 128 23.13 -10.35 7.18
N GLU A 129 23.64 -10.73 6.01
CA GLU A 129 23.77 -9.82 4.87
C GLU A 129 22.41 -9.34 4.34
N ILE A 130 21.44 -10.25 4.22
CA ILE A 130 20.05 -9.90 3.85
C ILE A 130 19.49 -8.87 4.84
N LYS A 131 19.67 -9.08 6.16
CA LYS A 131 19.19 -8.13 7.17
C LYS A 131 19.83 -6.75 6.98
N ARG A 132 21.16 -6.70 6.81
CA ARG A 132 21.91 -5.46 6.57
C ARG A 132 21.38 -4.71 5.34
N LYS A 133 21.23 -5.38 4.20
CA LYS A 133 20.71 -4.76 2.97
C LYS A 133 19.24 -4.35 3.09
N CYS A 134 18.42 -5.16 3.77
CA CYS A 134 17.02 -4.79 4.05
C CYS A 134 16.92 -3.53 4.88
N ASP A 135 17.81 -3.33 5.86
CA ASP A 135 17.79 -2.14 6.71
C ASP A 135 18.27 -0.92 5.94
N GLN A 136 19.35 -1.02 5.16
CA GLN A 136 19.80 0.04 4.26
C GLN A 136 18.75 0.45 3.23
N ALA A 137 18.00 -0.50 2.67
CA ALA A 137 16.97 -0.22 1.68
C ALA A 137 15.67 0.35 2.28
N LYS A 138 15.48 0.32 3.61
CA LYS A 138 14.33 0.96 4.26
C LYS A 138 14.52 2.46 4.41
N GLU A 139 15.76 2.90 4.61
CA GLU A 139 16.17 4.31 4.62
C GLU A 139 15.76 4.99 3.29
#